data_AF-A0A1D2QJC0-F1
#
_entry.id   AF-A0A1D2QJC0-F1
#
_cell.length_a   1.000
_cell.length_b   1.000
_cell.length_c   1.000
_cell.angle_alpha   90.00
_cell.angle_beta   90.00
_cell.angle_gamma   90.00
#
_symmetry.space_group_name_H-M   'P 1'
#
loop_
_entity.id
_entity.type
_entity.pdbx_description
1 polymer ?
#
loop_
_entity_poly.entity_id
_entity_poly.type
_entity_poly.pdbx_seq_one_letter_code
_entity_poly.pdbx_strand_id
1 'polypeptide(L)'
;MPSRRDVLTTISACAAGGALAGCSALAAVGGYVEKKEITGTRRQNEGLRDETVISVELSELADDPIVSVAERWVERFPDPKRLRISETFDDRLRDEYESLGYVVGVCSPDWSSGSDSVGCYTAPTGRDDFNRAQVGDRVRASYSNSKIRIRSNEGTWDASGRKKRT
;
A
#
# COMPACT_ATOMS: atom_id res chain seq x y z
N MET A 1 19.07 51.43 28.51
CA MET A 1 20.16 50.45 28.29
C MET A 1 19.74 49.11 28.87
N PRO A 2 19.92 48.00 28.13
CA PRO A 2 19.43 46.68 28.48
C PRO A 2 20.40 45.98 29.43
N SER A 3 19.88 45.20 30.38
CA SER A 3 20.65 44.11 30.97
C SER A 3 19.89 42.82 30.73
N ARG A 4 20.49 42.00 29.86
CA ARG A 4 20.10 40.62 29.54
C ARG A 4 20.93 39.70 30.44
N ARG A 5 20.29 38.66 30.98
CA ARG A 5 20.77 37.30 31.32
C ARG A 5 19.81 36.72 32.37
N ASP A 6 18.86 35.88 31.94
CA ASP A 6 18.98 34.42 31.82
C ASP A 6 19.00 33.72 33.19
N VAL A 7 17.87 33.16 33.60
CA VAL A 7 17.80 31.87 34.30
C VAL A 7 16.55 31.13 33.82
N LEU A 8 16.78 30.13 32.98
CA LEU A 8 15.86 29.01 32.73
C LEU A 8 15.77 28.17 34.01
N THR A 9 14.56 27.96 34.53
CA THR A 9 14.30 26.86 35.46
C THR A 9 12.95 26.23 35.15
N THR A 10 13.07 24.99 34.68
CA THR A 10 12.10 23.93 34.40
C THR A 10 11.14 23.67 35.56
N ILE A 11 9.83 23.58 35.30
CA ILE A 11 8.92 22.74 36.10
C ILE A 11 7.91 22.07 35.16
N SER A 12 7.97 20.73 35.16
CA SER A 12 7.02 19.80 34.57
C SER A 12 5.59 20.07 35.05
N ALA A 13 4.65 20.14 34.11
CA ALA A 13 3.24 19.92 34.39
C ALA A 13 2.72 18.85 33.43
N CYS A 14 2.76 17.60 33.90
CA CYS A 14 1.90 16.54 33.39
C CYS A 14 0.46 16.90 33.74
N ALA A 15 -0.23 17.61 32.85
CA ALA A 15 -1.69 17.68 32.85
C ALA A 15 -2.19 16.70 31.78
N ALA A 16 -2.37 15.45 32.23
CA ALA A 16 -3.22 14.49 31.54
C ALA A 16 -4.64 15.06 31.47
N GLY A 17 -5.19 15.16 30.26
CA GLY A 17 -6.56 15.64 30.07
C GLY A 17 -6.84 16.13 28.66
N GLY A 18 -6.56 15.30 27.66
CA GLY A 18 -6.86 15.65 26.28
C GLY A 18 -6.55 14.54 25.28
N ALA A 19 -7.51 13.65 25.04
CA ALA A 19 -7.68 12.95 23.77
C ALA A 19 -9.11 12.37 23.79
N LEU A 20 -10.09 13.12 23.29
CA LEU A 20 -10.54 13.03 21.89
C LEU A 20 -11.20 11.69 21.57
N ALA A 21 -12.53 11.79 21.46
CA ALA A 21 -13.43 11.03 20.62
C ALA A 21 -12.81 10.05 19.62
N GLY A 22 -13.36 8.83 19.62
CA GLY A 22 -13.81 8.13 18.41
C GLY A 22 -12.88 8.12 17.21
N CYS A 23 -12.08 7.06 17.10
CA CYS A 23 -11.66 6.54 15.81
C CYS A 23 -11.34 5.05 15.96
N SER A 24 -12.36 4.21 15.93
CA SER A 24 -12.21 2.77 15.71
C SER A 24 -11.82 2.51 14.25
N ALA A 25 -10.67 3.03 13.82
CA ALA A 25 -9.97 2.42 12.72
C ALA A 25 -9.44 1.09 13.27
N LEU A 26 -9.81 -0.04 12.65
CA LEU A 26 -9.14 -1.32 12.90
C LEU A 26 -7.63 -1.05 12.91
N ALA A 27 -6.96 -1.46 13.99
CA ALA A 27 -5.60 -1.05 14.28
C ALA A 27 -4.70 -1.35 13.08
N ALA A 28 -3.91 -0.36 12.67
CA ALA A 28 -2.95 -0.58 11.60
C ALA A 28 -1.80 -1.44 12.14
N VAL A 29 -1.57 -2.57 11.49
CA VAL A 29 -0.55 -3.56 11.86
C VAL A 29 0.65 -3.48 10.93
N GLY A 30 1.79 -3.99 11.39
CA GLY A 30 2.99 -4.06 10.56
C GLY A 30 2.88 -5.19 9.54
N GLY A 31 3.31 -4.93 8.31
CA GLY A 31 3.33 -5.92 7.24
C GLY A 31 4.24 -5.52 6.09
N TYR A 32 4.15 -6.24 4.99
CA TYR A 32 4.82 -5.88 3.74
C TYR A 32 3.88 -6.00 2.54
N VAL A 33 4.14 -5.19 1.52
CA VAL A 33 3.38 -5.22 0.26
C VAL A 33 3.90 -6.38 -0.59
N GLU A 34 3.05 -7.38 -0.83
CA GLU A 34 3.37 -8.53 -1.68
C GLU A 34 3.01 -8.27 -3.14
N LYS A 35 1.94 -7.49 -3.39
CA LYS A 35 1.34 -7.34 -4.71
C LYS A 35 0.78 -5.93 -4.91
N LYS A 36 0.85 -5.44 -6.14
CA LYS A 36 0.12 -4.26 -6.61
C LYS A 36 -0.48 -4.56 -7.98
N GLU A 37 -1.73 -4.19 -8.16
CA GLU A 37 -2.43 -4.39 -9.43
C GLU A 37 -3.33 -3.20 -9.74
N ILE A 38 -3.39 -2.84 -11.02
CA ILE A 38 -4.40 -1.92 -11.56
C ILE A 38 -5.32 -2.74 -12.44
N THR A 39 -6.61 -2.73 -12.12
CA THR A 39 -7.64 -3.41 -12.88
C THR A 39 -8.58 -2.41 -13.50
N GLY A 40 -9.18 -2.75 -14.63
CA GLY A 40 -10.26 -1.96 -15.18
C GLY A 40 -11.23 -2.81 -16.00
N THR A 41 -12.48 -2.36 -16.05
CA THR A 41 -13.49 -2.93 -16.94
C THR A 41 -13.68 -2.00 -18.12
N ARG A 42 -13.61 -2.52 -19.35
CA ARG A 42 -13.82 -1.74 -20.58
C ARG A 42 -14.87 -2.37 -21.48
N ARG A 43 -15.55 -1.56 -22.27
CA ARG A 43 -16.47 -2.04 -23.31
C ARG A 43 -15.68 -2.52 -24.53
N GLN A 44 -15.94 -3.75 -24.93
CA GLN A 44 -15.46 -4.35 -26.18
C GLN A 44 -16.65 -4.78 -27.03
N ASN A 45 -16.41 -5.24 -28.25
CA ASN A 45 -17.46 -5.64 -29.21
C ASN A 45 -18.45 -6.67 -28.63
N GLU A 46 -18.01 -7.48 -27.67
CA GLU A 46 -18.81 -8.53 -27.02
C GLU A 46 -19.35 -8.13 -25.63
N GLY A 47 -19.26 -6.86 -25.24
CA GLY A 47 -19.71 -6.34 -23.95
C GLY A 47 -18.58 -5.89 -23.03
N LEU A 48 -18.90 -5.76 -21.73
CA LEU A 48 -17.92 -5.36 -20.71
C LEU A 48 -16.95 -6.52 -20.44
N ARG A 49 -15.64 -6.21 -20.44
CA ARG A 49 -14.58 -7.17 -20.16
C ARG A 49 -13.61 -6.58 -19.14
N ASP A 50 -13.27 -7.38 -18.15
CA ASP A 50 -12.23 -7.06 -17.18
C ASP A 50 -10.85 -7.24 -17.78
N GLU A 51 -9.92 -6.40 -17.34
CA GLU A 51 -8.53 -6.44 -17.75
C GLU A 51 -7.64 -6.00 -16.60
N THR A 52 -6.55 -6.74 -16.41
CA THR A 52 -5.43 -6.30 -15.57
C THR A 52 -4.52 -5.41 -16.40
N VAL A 53 -4.50 -4.11 -16.10
CA VAL A 53 -3.66 -3.12 -16.77
C VAL A 53 -2.19 -3.41 -16.51
N ILE A 54 -1.87 -3.65 -15.25
CA ILE A 54 -0.54 -4.00 -14.75
C ILE A 54 -0.68 -4.75 -13.43
N SER A 55 0.14 -5.79 -13.23
CA SER A 55 0.33 -6.49 -11.98
C SER A 55 1.82 -6.59 -11.67
N VAL A 56 2.17 -6.36 -10.41
CA VAL A 56 3.52 -6.48 -9.85
C VAL A 56 3.40 -7.30 -8.58
N GLU A 57 4.15 -8.39 -8.47
CA GLU A 57 4.02 -9.33 -7.35
C GLU A 57 5.37 -9.91 -6.94
N LEU A 58 5.60 -10.07 -5.64
CA LEU A 58 6.77 -10.79 -5.14
C LEU A 58 6.69 -12.26 -5.53
N SER A 59 7.82 -12.80 -5.99
CA SER A 59 7.96 -14.23 -6.19
C SER A 59 8.77 -14.85 -5.05
N GLU A 60 8.42 -16.08 -4.68
CA GLU A 60 9.31 -16.92 -3.88
C GLU A 60 10.42 -17.57 -4.73
N LEU A 61 10.24 -17.60 -6.06
CA LEU A 61 11.15 -18.24 -7.01
C LEU A 61 12.14 -17.26 -7.65
N ALA A 62 11.96 -15.96 -7.45
CA ALA A 62 12.79 -14.92 -8.02
C ALA A 62 13.12 -13.84 -6.98
N ASP A 63 14.33 -13.29 -7.09
CA ASP A 63 14.77 -12.16 -6.25
C ASP A 63 14.04 -10.86 -6.63
N ASP A 64 13.62 -10.75 -7.89
CA ASP A 64 12.88 -9.63 -8.44
C ASP A 64 11.36 -9.87 -8.45
N PRO A 65 10.53 -8.82 -8.31
CA PRO A 65 9.10 -8.92 -8.53
C PRO A 65 8.76 -9.35 -9.97
N ILE A 66 7.78 -10.22 -10.11
CA ILE A 66 7.18 -10.57 -11.39
C ILE A 66 6.29 -9.41 -11.84
N VAL A 67 6.45 -9.00 -13.09
CA VAL A 67 5.69 -7.92 -13.70
C VAL A 67 4.90 -8.47 -14.88
N SER A 68 3.62 -8.15 -14.95
CA SER A 68 2.77 -8.37 -16.12
C SER A 68 2.08 -7.04 -16.47
N VAL A 69 2.18 -6.61 -17.72
CA VAL A 69 1.55 -5.39 -18.22
C VAL A 69 0.73 -5.76 -19.44
N ALA A 70 -0.50 -5.25 -19.54
CA ALA A 70 -1.30 -5.41 -20.73
C ALA A 70 -0.59 -4.75 -21.93
N GLU A 71 -0.56 -5.44 -23.08
CA GLU A 71 0.27 -5.08 -24.24
C GLU A 71 0.14 -3.61 -24.65
N ARG A 72 -1.09 -3.08 -24.65
CA ARG A 72 -1.36 -1.68 -25.03
C ARG A 72 -0.80 -0.63 -24.07
N TRP A 73 -0.39 -1.04 -22.86
CA TRP A 73 0.10 -0.16 -21.81
C TRP A 73 1.61 -0.31 -21.56
N VAL A 74 2.29 -1.27 -22.19
CA VAL A 74 3.72 -1.56 -21.96
C VAL A 74 4.58 -0.29 -22.08
N GLU A 75 4.38 0.51 -23.13
CA GLU A 75 5.15 1.74 -23.35
C GLU A 75 4.84 2.87 -22.36
N ARG A 76 3.73 2.76 -21.60
CA ARG A 76 3.29 3.76 -20.63
C ARG A 76 3.79 3.51 -19.21
N PHE A 77 4.39 2.33 -18.97
CA PHE A 77 5.02 1.97 -17.70
C PHE A 77 6.54 1.78 -17.90
N PRO A 78 7.33 2.86 -17.92
CA PRO A 78 8.78 2.77 -18.15
C PRO A 78 9.53 2.09 -16.98
N ASP A 79 8.99 2.15 -15.77
CA ASP A 79 9.50 1.43 -14.60
C ASP A 79 8.34 0.72 -13.88
N PRO A 80 7.89 -0.43 -14.39
CA PRO A 80 6.71 -1.10 -13.87
C PRO A 80 6.94 -1.70 -12.47
N LYS A 81 8.20 -1.95 -12.08
CA LYS A 81 8.56 -2.44 -10.74
C LYS A 81 8.32 -1.37 -9.66
N ARG A 82 8.46 -0.09 -10.00
CA ARG A 82 8.20 1.06 -9.10
C ARG A 82 6.93 1.79 -9.49
N LEU A 83 5.82 1.05 -9.41
CA LEU A 83 4.52 1.50 -9.85
C LEU A 83 4.00 2.69 -9.02
N ARG A 84 3.97 3.87 -9.64
CA ARG A 84 3.35 5.09 -9.12
C ARG A 84 2.52 5.75 -10.20
N ILE A 85 1.30 6.15 -9.86
CA ILE A 85 0.33 6.70 -10.78
C ILE A 85 0.11 8.17 -10.49
N SER A 86 0.61 9.02 -11.39
CA SER A 86 0.33 10.45 -11.36
C SER A 86 -1.16 10.72 -11.58
N GLU A 87 -1.63 11.90 -11.18
CA GLU A 87 -3.04 12.29 -11.40
C GLU A 87 -3.37 12.31 -12.89
N THR A 88 -2.52 12.94 -13.70
CA THR A 88 -2.71 12.97 -15.16
C THR A 88 -2.74 11.58 -15.80
N PHE A 89 -2.04 10.60 -15.24
CA PHE A 89 -2.10 9.24 -15.75
C PHE A 89 -3.31 8.45 -15.21
N ASP A 90 -3.75 8.71 -13.98
CA ASP A 90 -5.04 8.22 -13.45
C ASP A 90 -6.20 8.71 -14.32
N ASP A 91 -6.23 10.00 -14.67
CA ASP A 91 -7.26 10.59 -15.54
C ASP A 91 -7.31 9.86 -16.90
N ARG A 92 -6.15 9.65 -17.52
CA ARG A 92 -6.06 8.91 -18.79
C ARG A 92 -6.52 7.46 -18.67
N LEU A 93 -6.23 6.80 -17.56
CA LEU A 93 -6.75 5.45 -17.31
C LEU A 93 -8.27 5.49 -17.16
N ARG A 94 -8.82 6.48 -16.44
CA ARG A 94 -10.27 6.64 -16.25
C ARG A 94 -11.01 6.98 -17.55
N ASP A 95 -10.37 7.64 -18.50
CA ASP A 95 -10.95 7.90 -19.82
C ASP A 95 -11.08 6.63 -20.67
N GLU A 96 -10.21 5.63 -20.44
CA GLU A 96 -10.15 4.39 -21.21
C GLU A 96 -11.01 3.25 -20.63
N TYR A 97 -11.34 3.33 -19.34
CA TYR A 97 -12.05 2.28 -18.61
C TYR A 97 -13.35 2.79 -17.99
N GLU A 98 -14.42 2.01 -18.11
CA GLU A 98 -15.72 2.30 -17.48
C GLU A 98 -15.62 2.21 -15.95
N SER A 99 -14.71 1.37 -15.45
CA SER A 99 -14.34 1.28 -14.06
C SER A 99 -12.83 1.08 -13.95
N LEU A 100 -12.19 1.78 -13.00
CA LEU A 100 -10.77 1.64 -12.70
C LEU A 100 -10.58 1.34 -11.22
N GLY A 101 -9.81 0.30 -10.92
CA GLY A 101 -9.53 -0.18 -9.58
C GLY A 101 -8.04 -0.24 -9.27
N TYR A 102 -7.70 0.10 -8.03
CA TYR A 102 -6.37 -0.12 -7.46
C TYR A 102 -6.47 -1.25 -6.45
N VAL A 103 -5.57 -2.22 -6.54
CA VAL A 103 -5.52 -3.39 -5.67
C VAL A 103 -4.12 -3.51 -5.09
N VAL A 104 -4.05 -3.82 -3.80
CA VAL A 104 -2.79 -4.09 -3.10
C VAL A 104 -2.93 -5.40 -2.33
N GLY A 105 -1.86 -6.20 -2.34
CA GLY A 105 -1.69 -7.37 -1.48
C GLY A 105 -0.75 -7.02 -0.34
N VAL A 106 -1.17 -7.26 0.89
CA VAL A 106 -0.35 -7.05 2.09
C VAL A 106 -0.35 -8.31 2.94
N CYS A 107 0.84 -8.71 3.36
CA CYS A 107 1.07 -9.79 4.30
C CYS A 107 1.43 -9.23 5.66
N SER A 108 0.81 -9.77 6.72
CA SER A 108 1.12 -9.42 8.10
C SER A 108 1.07 -10.66 9.00
N PRO A 109 2.04 -10.86 9.91
CA PRO A 109 1.93 -11.85 10.98
C PRO A 109 0.69 -11.62 11.85
N ASP A 110 0.30 -10.35 12.06
CA ASP A 110 -0.83 -9.96 12.90
C ASP A 110 -2.20 -10.23 12.24
N TRP A 111 -2.20 -10.64 10.97
CA TRP A 111 -3.39 -11.02 10.21
C TRP A 111 -3.61 -12.53 10.12
N SER A 112 -2.71 -13.31 10.71
CA SER A 112 -2.82 -14.76 10.80
C SER A 112 -3.65 -15.18 12.02
N SER A 113 -4.42 -16.26 11.88
CA SER A 113 -5.11 -16.90 13.00
C SER A 113 -4.20 -17.81 13.85
N GLY A 114 -2.92 -17.95 13.49
CA GLY A 114 -1.94 -18.81 14.17
C GLY A 114 -0.58 -18.13 14.36
N SER A 115 0.10 -18.48 15.45
CA SER A 115 1.35 -17.84 15.93
C SER A 115 2.54 -17.94 14.97
N ASP A 116 2.48 -18.86 13.99
CA ASP A 116 3.59 -19.16 13.07
C ASP A 116 3.23 -18.99 11.58
N SER A 117 2.07 -18.42 11.26
CA SER A 117 1.70 -18.10 9.87
C SER A 117 1.63 -16.59 9.63
N VAL A 118 1.84 -16.20 8.38
CA VAL A 118 1.65 -14.83 7.91
C VAL A 118 0.32 -14.80 7.14
N GLY A 119 -0.60 -13.93 7.55
CA GLY A 119 -1.87 -13.74 6.86
C GLY A 119 -1.70 -12.72 5.74
N CYS A 120 -2.07 -13.09 4.52
CA CYS A 120 -1.96 -12.23 3.35
C CYS A 120 -3.36 -11.93 2.80
N TYR A 121 -3.65 -10.65 2.60
CA TYR A 121 -4.90 -10.19 2.01
C TYR A 121 -4.59 -9.35 0.78
N THR A 122 -5.28 -9.65 -0.31
CA THR A 122 -5.33 -8.81 -1.51
C THR A 122 -6.71 -8.18 -1.59
N ALA A 123 -6.75 -6.84 -1.64
CA ALA A 123 -8.02 -6.11 -1.64
C ALA A 123 -7.91 -4.75 -2.35
N PRO A 124 -9.05 -4.16 -2.74
CA PRO A 124 -9.09 -2.81 -3.27
C PRO A 124 -8.53 -1.77 -2.30
N THR A 125 -7.91 -0.73 -2.85
CA THR A 125 -7.35 0.41 -2.13
C THR A 125 -7.56 1.71 -2.92
N GLY A 126 -7.19 2.86 -2.33
CA GLY A 126 -7.18 4.15 -3.02
C GLY A 126 -5.86 4.42 -3.73
N ARG A 127 -5.85 5.30 -4.74
CA ARG A 127 -4.63 5.69 -5.48
C ARG A 127 -3.52 6.21 -4.56
N ASP A 128 -3.87 7.01 -3.56
CA ASP A 128 -2.89 7.59 -2.63
C ASP A 128 -2.21 6.51 -1.78
N ASP A 129 -2.99 5.55 -1.27
CA ASP A 129 -2.48 4.41 -0.51
C ASP A 129 -1.67 3.47 -1.41
N PHE A 130 -2.14 3.25 -2.63
CA PHE A 130 -1.43 2.49 -3.66
C PHE A 130 -0.07 3.13 -4.00
N ASN A 131 0.02 4.45 -4.12
CA ASN A 131 1.27 5.15 -4.42
C ASN A 131 2.24 5.25 -3.24
N ARG A 132 1.73 5.13 -2.01
CA ARG A 132 2.51 5.28 -0.77
C ARG A 132 3.58 4.21 -0.61
N ALA A 133 3.36 3.01 -1.14
CA ALA A 133 4.26 1.88 -1.01
C ALA A 133 4.50 1.16 -2.35
N GLN A 134 5.66 0.53 -2.45
CA GLN A 134 6.06 -0.34 -3.55
C GLN A 134 6.00 -1.80 -3.10
N VAL A 135 5.97 -2.71 -4.05
CA VAL A 135 6.09 -4.14 -3.77
C VAL A 135 7.44 -4.39 -3.08
N GLY A 136 7.42 -5.10 -1.95
CA GLY A 136 8.59 -5.31 -1.09
C GLY A 136 8.78 -4.25 0.02
N ASP A 137 8.00 -3.17 0.05
CA ASP A 137 8.06 -2.20 1.14
C ASP A 137 7.39 -2.75 2.41
N ARG A 138 7.98 -2.41 3.57
CA ARG A 138 7.37 -2.54 4.88
C ARG A 138 6.35 -1.42 5.09
N VAL A 139 5.18 -1.76 5.61
CA VAL A 139 4.08 -0.81 5.78
C VAL A 139 3.35 -1.02 7.11
N ARG A 140 2.68 0.04 7.57
CA ARG A 140 1.56 -0.08 8.49
C ARG A 140 0.26 -0.08 7.69
N ALA A 141 -0.47 -1.19 7.74
CA ALA A 141 -1.69 -1.36 6.97
C ALA A 141 -2.85 -1.76 7.86
N SER A 142 -4.06 -1.36 7.47
CA SER A 142 -5.30 -1.84 8.08
C SER A 142 -6.18 -2.47 7.02
N TYR A 143 -6.75 -3.64 7.32
CA TYR A 143 -7.75 -4.30 6.50
C TYR A 143 -9.12 -4.15 7.15
N SER A 144 -10.07 -3.55 6.43
CA SER A 144 -11.43 -3.27 6.94
C SER A 144 -12.40 -3.10 5.78
N ASN A 145 -13.65 -3.55 5.92
CA ASN A 145 -14.68 -3.41 4.88
C ASN A 145 -14.21 -3.89 3.50
N SER A 146 -13.48 -5.01 3.47
CA SER A 146 -12.88 -5.58 2.25
C SER A 146 -11.97 -4.62 1.48
N LYS A 147 -11.30 -3.69 2.18
CA LYS A 147 -10.34 -2.74 1.62
C LYS A 147 -9.07 -2.69 2.47
N ILE A 148 -7.95 -2.45 1.81
CA ILE A 148 -6.67 -2.18 2.48
C ILE A 148 -6.39 -0.68 2.45
N ARG A 149 -5.97 -0.14 3.59
CA ARG A 149 -5.41 1.21 3.70
C ARG A 149 -3.98 1.15 4.16
N ILE A 150 -3.09 1.87 3.46
CA ILE A 150 -1.67 1.99 3.82
C ILE A 150 -1.49 3.29 4.62
N ARG A 151 -1.22 3.17 5.91
CA ARG A 151 -1.06 4.34 6.81
C ARG A 151 0.31 4.98 6.67
N SER A 152 1.35 4.16 6.61
CA SER A 152 2.73 4.61 6.45
C SER A 152 3.55 3.56 5.69
N ASN A 153 4.54 4.06 4.97
CA ASN A 153 5.65 3.27 4.45
C ASN A 153 6.80 3.39 5.46
N GLU A 154 7.32 2.26 5.92
CA GLU A 154 8.35 2.15 6.94
C GLU A 154 9.71 1.73 6.35
N GLY A 155 9.87 1.82 5.04
CA GLY A 155 11.07 1.46 4.30
C GLY A 155 10.97 0.07 3.66
N THR A 156 12.12 -0.55 3.39
CA THR A 156 12.17 -1.87 2.76
C THR A 156 11.91 -2.97 3.79
N TRP A 157 11.12 -3.98 3.41
CA TRP A 157 10.97 -5.19 4.22
C TRP A 157 12.25 -6.03 4.18
N ASP A 158 12.79 -6.40 5.34
CA ASP A 158 13.89 -7.34 5.40
C ASP A 158 13.37 -8.78 5.15
N ALA A 159 13.68 -9.30 3.96
CA ALA A 159 13.30 -10.63 3.53
C ALA A 159 14.04 -11.76 4.28
N SER A 160 14.99 -11.44 5.17
CA SER A 160 15.66 -12.42 6.05
C SER A 160 14.68 -13.23 6.92
N GLY A 161 13.44 -12.72 7.09
CA GLY A 161 12.32 -13.38 7.76
C GLY A 161 11.38 -14.21 6.85
N ARG A 162 11.60 -14.31 5.53
CA ARG A 162 10.86 -15.28 4.68
C ARG A 162 11.30 -16.68 5.09
N LYS A 163 10.73 -17.24 6.16
CA LYS A 163 10.77 -18.69 6.38
C LYS A 163 10.22 -19.32 5.12
N LYS A 164 11.10 -19.97 4.34
CA LYS A 164 10.72 -20.83 3.22
C LYS A 164 9.62 -21.74 3.74
N ARG A 165 8.40 -21.60 3.21
CA ARG A 165 7.33 -22.57 3.44
C ARG A 165 7.79 -23.85 2.73
N THR A 166 8.46 -24.74 3.46
CA THR A 166 8.65 -26.15 3.07
C THR A 166 7.36 -26.91 3.26
#